data_AF-A0A7S2K112-F1
#
_entry.id   AF-A0A7S2K112-F1
#
_cell.length_a   1.000
_cell.length_b   1.000
_cell.length_c   1.000
_cell.angle_alpha   90.00
_cell.angle_beta   90.00
_cell.angle_gamma   90.00
#
_symmetry.space_group_name_H-M   'P 1'
#
loop_
_entity.id
_entity.type
_entity.pdbx_description
1 polymer ?
#
loop_
_entity_poly.entity_id
_entity_poly.type
_entity_poly.pdbx_seq_one_letter_code
_entity_poly.pdbx_strand_id
1 'polypeptide(L)'
;KLQNAQRAHLNYNELLTPTITNLILAGLFFPLPATLSGMINIVGRELYCSAYRLEGPKSRGFGFKMIGLSQVSLLGMTVWGALNMTGVFQLMMSEKSTTDL
;
A
#
# COMPACT_ATOMS: atom_id res chain seq x y z
N LYS A 1 28.71 6.70 -4.02
CA LYS A 1 27.79 7.02 -2.88
C LYS A 1 26.64 7.93 -3.30
N LEU A 2 26.89 9.05 -3.98
CA LEU A 2 25.84 9.99 -4.44
C LEU A 2 24.84 9.41 -5.45
N GLN A 3 25.29 8.68 -6.49
CA GLN A 3 24.40 8.01 -7.45
C GLN A 3 23.41 7.04 -6.78
N ASN A 4 23.89 6.33 -5.76
CA ASN A 4 23.09 5.39 -4.97
C ASN A 4 22.03 6.13 -4.13
N ALA A 5 22.40 7.25 -3.52
CA ALA A 5 21.46 8.10 -2.79
C ALA A 5 20.39 8.71 -3.72
N GLN A 6 20.79 9.16 -4.92
CA GLN A 6 19.84 9.67 -5.93
C GLN A 6 18.84 8.60 -6.38
N ARG A 7 19.29 7.36 -6.62
CA ARG A 7 18.37 6.25 -6.96
C ARG A 7 17.39 5.92 -5.83
N ALA A 8 17.85 5.93 -4.57
CA ALA A 8 16.96 5.72 -3.43
C ALA A 8 15.92 6.85 -3.29
N HIS A 9 16.33 8.10 -3.51
CA HIS A 9 15.44 9.26 -3.51
C HIS A 9 14.40 9.21 -4.64
N LEU A 10 14.83 8.86 -5.86
CA LEU A 10 13.91 8.72 -7.00
C LEU A 10 12.87 7.62 -6.74
N ASN A 11 13.29 6.46 -6.23
CA ASN A 11 12.37 5.39 -5.87
C ASN A 11 11.38 5.82 -4.78
N TYR A 12 11.84 6.60 -3.79
CA TYR A 12 10.97 7.17 -2.78
C TYR A 12 9.90 8.09 -3.41
N ASN A 13 10.31 8.98 -4.32
CA ASN A 13 9.42 9.93 -4.98
C ASN A 13 8.39 9.26 -5.89
N GLU A 14 8.80 8.24 -6.66
CA GLU A 14 7.91 7.45 -7.53
C GLU A 14 6.83 6.73 -6.74
N LEU A 15 7.18 6.21 -5.55
CA LEU A 15 6.25 5.49 -4.70
C LEU A 15 5.48 6.40 -3.73
N LEU A 16 5.86 7.66 -3.56
CA LEU A 16 5.21 8.58 -2.60
C LEU A 16 3.77 8.85 -3.01
N THR A 17 3.56 9.29 -4.26
CA THR A 17 2.23 9.60 -4.79
C THR A 17 1.25 8.43 -4.64
N PRO A 18 1.54 7.20 -5.14
CA PRO A 18 0.60 6.09 -4.98
C PRO A 18 0.40 5.68 -3.52
N THR A 19 1.41 5.84 -2.66
CA THR A 19 1.26 5.56 -1.22
C THR A 19 0.23 6.50 -0.58
N ILE A 20 0.33 7.81 -0.84
CA ILE A 20 -0.59 8.79 -0.26
C ILE A 20 -2.00 8.59 -0.81
N THR A 21 -2.13 8.37 -2.11
CA THR A 21 -3.43 8.10 -2.74
C THR A 21 -4.10 6.88 -2.12
N ASN A 22 -3.39 5.75 -2.01
CA ASN A 22 -3.95 4.55 -1.40
C ASN A 22 -4.21 4.70 0.09
N LEU A 23 -3.42 5.49 0.82
CA LEU A 23 -3.65 5.74 2.24
C LEU A 23 -4.93 6.54 2.48
N ILE A 24 -5.18 7.57 1.67
CA ILE A 24 -6.42 8.37 1.75
C ILE A 24 -7.63 7.53 1.37
N LEU A 25 -7.54 6.77 0.28
CA LEU A 25 -8.64 5.92 -0.18
C LEU A 25 -8.95 4.79 0.81
N ALA A 26 -7.94 4.05 1.27
CA ALA A 26 -8.13 3.01 2.27
C ALA A 26 -8.61 3.58 3.61
N GLY A 27 -8.11 4.75 4.01
CA GLY A 27 -8.49 5.44 5.25
C GLY A 27 -9.95 5.91 5.27
N LEU A 28 -10.54 6.17 4.10
CA LEU A 28 -11.96 6.51 3.97
C LEU A 28 -12.88 5.37 4.41
N PHE A 29 -12.49 4.12 4.12
CA PHE A 29 -13.28 2.93 4.41
C PHE A 29 -12.87 2.26 5.73
N PHE A 30 -11.57 2.21 6.01
CA PHE A 30 -10.99 1.48 7.13
C PHE A 30 -9.87 2.29 7.80
N PRO A 31 -10.22 3.27 8.66
CA PRO A 31 -9.25 4.24 9.20
C PRO A 31 -8.14 3.58 10.02
N LEU A 32 -8.49 2.70 10.96
CA LEU A 32 -7.51 2.06 11.87
C LEU A 32 -6.46 1.20 11.13
N PRO A 33 -6.83 0.21 10.27
CA PRO A 33 -5.85 -0.61 9.56
C PRO A 33 -5.10 0.17 8.47
N ALA A 34 -5.69 1.21 7.87
CA ALA A 34 -4.99 2.10 6.97
C ALA A 34 -3.88 2.87 7.69
N THR A 35 -4.15 3.42 8.88
CA THR A 35 -3.13 4.11 9.69
C THR A 35 -1.98 3.18 10.06
N LEU A 36 -2.27 1.95 10.52
CA LEU A 36 -1.23 0.96 10.84
C LEU A 36 -0.37 0.63 9.61
N SER A 37 -1.01 0.41 8.46
CA SER A 37 -0.31 0.10 7.21
C SER A 37 0.55 1.27 6.72
N GLY A 38 0.09 2.52 6.89
CA GLY A 38 0.88 3.73 6.61
C GLY A 38 2.07 3.88 7.54
N MET A 39 1.91 3.56 8.83
CA MET A 39 3.00 3.57 9.81
C MET A 39 4.09 2.55 9.47
N ILE A 40 3.69 1.33 9.12
CA ILE A 40 4.60 0.28 8.63
C ILE A 40 5.34 0.74 7.37
N ASN A 41 4.67 1.50 6.49
CA ASN A 41 5.30 2.06 5.30
C ASN A 41 6.40 3.05 5.65
N ILE A 42 6.15 3.98 6.58
CA ILE A 42 7.14 4.99 7.02
C ILE A 42 8.34 4.30 7.67
N VAL A 43 8.11 3.37 8.60
CA VAL A 43 9.19 2.61 9.27
C VAL A 43 9.98 1.78 8.26
N GLY A 44 9.31 1.11 7.32
CA GLY A 44 9.95 0.35 6.25
C GLY A 44 10.84 1.22 5.35
N ARG A 45 10.45 2.49 5.10
CA ARG A 45 11.23 3.45 4.32
C ARG A 45 12.46 3.97 5.06
N GLU A 46 12.35 4.24 6.35
CA GLU A 46 13.51 4.60 7.18
C GLU A 46 14.53 3.46 7.22
N LEU A 47 14.06 2.22 7.35
CA LEU A 47 14.89 1.01 7.29
C LEU A 47 15.51 0.82 5.90
N TYR A 48 14.75 1.04 4.82
CA TYR A 48 15.26 0.97 3.45
C TYR A 48 16.39 2.00 3.23
N CYS A 49 16.16 3.26 3.58
CA CYS A 49 17.15 4.34 3.43
C CYS A 49 18.40 4.09 4.28
N SER A 50 18.23 3.67 5.53
CA SER A 50 19.34 3.37 6.44
C SER A 50 20.17 2.18 5.94
N ALA A 51 19.52 1.08 5.55
CA ALA A 51 20.18 -0.10 5.00
C ALA A 51 20.95 0.21 3.71
N TYR A 52 20.37 1.02 2.83
CA TYR A 52 20.96 1.43 1.56
C TYR A 52 22.21 2.30 1.75
N ARG A 53 22.23 3.14 2.80
CA ARG A 53 23.38 4.00 3.16
C ARG A 53 24.52 3.22 3.80
N LEU A 54 24.22 2.22 4.64
CA LEU A 54 25.21 1.46 5.40
C LEU A 54 25.87 0.33 4.61
N GLU A 55 25.08 -0.52 3.95
CA GLU A 55 25.58 -1.80 3.38
C GLU A 55 25.37 -1.92 1.85
N GLY A 56 24.81 -0.90 1.21
CA GLY A 56 24.70 -0.83 -0.24
C GLY A 56 23.56 -1.67 -0.85
N PRO A 57 23.73 -2.30 -2.03
CA PRO A 57 22.64 -2.92 -2.78
C PRO A 57 21.97 -4.15 -2.19
N LYS A 58 22.71 -4.94 -1.41
CA LYS A 58 22.27 -6.25 -0.92
C LYS A 58 21.29 -6.18 0.26
N SER A 59 21.41 -5.17 1.12
CA SER A 59 20.62 -5.04 2.36
C SER A 59 19.21 -4.44 2.14
N ARG A 60 18.90 -3.97 0.92
CA ARG A 60 17.64 -3.30 0.56
C ARG A 60 16.41 -4.20 0.64
N GLY A 61 16.61 -5.52 0.54
CA GLY A 61 15.53 -6.48 0.34
C GLY A 61 14.55 -6.53 1.52
N PHE A 62 15.00 -6.30 2.75
CA PHE A 62 14.13 -6.36 3.92
C PHE A 62 13.17 -5.16 3.97
N GLY A 63 13.69 -3.94 3.87
CA GLY A 63 12.88 -2.72 3.81
C GLY A 63 11.95 -2.71 2.59
N PHE A 64 12.43 -3.17 1.43
CA PHE A 64 11.60 -3.26 0.22
C PHE A 64 10.41 -4.23 0.39
N LYS A 65 10.61 -5.39 1.02
CA LYS A 65 9.53 -6.34 1.29
C LYS A 65 8.49 -5.78 2.26
N MET A 66 8.91 -5.06 3.31
CA MET A 66 7.98 -4.42 4.24
C MET A 66 7.15 -3.32 3.55
N ILE A 67 7.79 -2.48 2.73
CA ILE A 67 7.09 -1.45 1.95
C ILE A 67 6.11 -2.13 0.97
N GLY A 68 6.54 -3.17 0.27
CA GLY A 68 5.72 -3.92 -0.68
C GLY A 68 4.48 -4.53 -0.02
N LEU A 69 4.62 -5.18 1.13
CA LEU A 69 3.49 -5.74 1.88
C LEU A 69 2.49 -4.68 2.32
N SER A 70 2.98 -3.53 2.80
CA SER A 70 2.14 -2.39 3.17
C SER A 70 1.41 -1.77 1.96
N GLN A 71 2.04 -1.71 0.79
CA GLN A 71 1.39 -1.22 -0.42
C GLN A 71 0.28 -2.16 -0.90
N VAL A 72 0.54 -3.47 -0.87
CA VAL A 72 -0.46 -4.48 -1.24
C VAL A 72 -1.64 -4.48 -0.28
N SER A 73 -1.40 -4.31 1.03
CA SER A 73 -2.50 -4.22 2.01
C SER A 73 -3.37 -2.98 1.79
N LEU A 74 -2.76 -1.81 1.57
CA LEU A 74 -3.49 -0.57 1.28
C LEU A 74 -4.27 -0.64 -0.04
N LEU A 75 -3.70 -1.25 -1.07
CA LEU A 75 -4.37 -1.46 -2.36
C LEU A 75 -5.55 -2.41 -2.20
N GLY A 76 -5.37 -3.53 -1.48
CA GLY A 76 -6.44 -4.47 -1.17
C GLY A 76 -7.61 -3.83 -0.42
N MET A 77 -7.31 -3.02 0.61
CA MET A 77 -8.33 -2.27 1.35
C MET A 77 -9.07 -1.27 0.46
N THR A 78 -8.36 -0.59 -0.43
CA THR A 78 -8.94 0.38 -1.36
C THR A 78 -9.90 -0.28 -2.36
N VAL A 79 -9.47 -1.38 -2.98
CA VAL A 79 -10.29 -2.13 -3.94
C VAL A 79 -11.52 -2.72 -3.25
N TRP A 80 -11.33 -3.32 -2.08
CA TRP A 80 -12.44 -3.88 -1.32
C TRP A 80 -13.45 -2.81 -0.86
N GLY A 81 -12.97 -1.68 -0.35
CA GLY A 81 -13.81 -0.55 0.02
C GLY A 81 -14.61 -0.02 -1.16
N ALA A 82 -13.98 0.16 -2.31
CA ALA A 82 -14.63 0.61 -3.53
C ALA A 82 -15.72 -0.36 -4.02
N LEU A 83 -15.47 -1.67 -4.00
CA LEU A 83 -16.45 -2.69 -4.39
C LEU A 83 -17.69 -2.73 -3.48
N ASN A 84 -17.51 -2.50 -2.18
CA ASN A 84 -18.65 -2.39 -1.26
C ASN A 84 -19.47 -1.11 -1.53
N MET A 85 -18.83 -0.03 -1.98
CA MET A 85 -19.48 1.24 -2.23
C MET A 85 -20.32 1.25 -3.51
N THR A 86 -19.92 0.49 -4.55
CA THR A 86 -20.64 0.43 -5.83
C THR A 86 -21.90 -0.43 -5.78
N GLY A 87 -22.17 -1.13 -4.67
CA GLY A 87 -23.37 -1.96 -4.54
C GLY A 87 -23.38 -3.20 -5.45
N VAL A 88 -22.27 -3.54 -6.11
CA VAL A 88 -22.13 -4.75 -6.94
C VAL A 88 -22.48 -6.01 -6.12
N PHE A 89 -22.15 -6.02 -4.84
CA PHE A 89 -22.51 -7.10 -3.93
C PHE A 89 -24.03 -7.18 -3.67
N GLN A 90 -24.73 -6.04 -3.61
CA GLN A 90 -26.18 -6.01 -3.48
C GLN A 90 -26.89 -6.45 -4.76
N LEU A 91 -26.39 -6.04 -5.93
CA LEU A 91 -26.94 -6.45 -7.23
C LEU A 91 -26.78 -7.96 -7.45
N MET A 92 -25.61 -8.52 -7.13
CA MET A 92 -25.37 -9.96 -7.27
C MET A 92 -26.22 -10.80 -6.29
N MET A 93 -26.47 -10.30 -5.08
CA MET A 93 -27.38 -10.93 -4.11
C MET A 93 -28.85 -10.83 -4.55
N SER A 94 -29.25 -9.72 -5.18
CA SER A 94 -30.59 -9.55 -5.73
C SER A 94 -30.87 -10.51 -6.89
N GLU A 95 -29.89 -10.73 -7.77
CA GLU A 95 -30.04 -11.63 -8.92
C GLU A 95 -30.17 -13.10 -8.49
N LYS A 96 -29.38 -13.51 -7.47
CA LYS A 96 -29.44 -14.87 -6.94
C LYS A 96 -30.81 -15.21 -6.31
N SER A 97 -31.47 -14.24 -5.68
CA SER A 97 -32.80 -14.43 -5.10
C SER A 97 -33.92 -14.61 -6.15
N THR A 98 -33.72 -14.16 -7.39
CA THR A 98 -34.72 -14.31 -8.47
C THR A 98 -34.57 -15.60 -9.28
N THR A 99 -33.43 -16.26 -9.21
CA THR A 99 -33.17 -17.53 -9.91
C THR A 99 -33.50 -18.78 -9.08
N ASP A 100 -33.75 -18.61 -7.78
CA ASP A 100 -34.13 -19.69 -6.86
C ASP A 100 -35.69 -19.85 -6.73
N LEU A 101 -36.46 -19.16 -7.58
CA LEU A 101 -37.91 -19.30 -7.77
C LEU A 101 -38.21 -19.92 -9.15
#